data_AF-A0A6J4IZ71-F1
#
_entry.id   AF-A0A6J4IZ71-F1
#
_cell.length_a   1.000
_cell.length_b   1.000
_cell.length_c   1.000
_cell.angle_alpha   90.00
_cell.angle_beta   90.00
_cell.angle_gamma   90.00
#
_symmetry.space_group_name_H-M   'P 1'
#
loop_
_entity.id
_entity.type
_entity.pdbx_description
1 polymer ?
#
loop_
_entity_poly.entity_id
_entity_poly.type
_entity_poly.pdbx_seq_one_letter_code
_entity_poly.pdbx_strand_id
1 'polypeptide(L)'
;MSASTSANSDPAEESFRRMIRSLDCPFCGLGYTDHAVDWGWAWSEGRADALREQGRDERDGPFKLKCELCGKRAWLNYFAKTVTSAESDSA
;
A
#
# COMPACT_ATOMS: atom_id res chain seq x y z
N MET A 1 29.21 18.69 15.59
CA MET A 1 29.33 17.40 14.90
C MET A 1 27.92 16.95 14.57
N SER A 2 27.43 17.28 13.37
CA SER A 2 26.09 16.91 12.93
C SER A 2 26.15 15.50 12.34
N ALA A 3 25.60 14.52 13.05
CA ALA A 3 25.35 13.21 12.49
C ALA A 3 24.15 13.34 11.54
N SER A 4 24.43 13.50 10.24
CA SER A 4 23.43 13.27 9.20
C SER A 4 23.14 11.77 9.19
N THR A 5 22.06 11.36 9.85
CA THR A 5 21.53 10.00 9.78
C THR A 5 21.08 9.77 8.34
N SER A 6 21.96 9.20 7.51
CA SER A 6 21.58 8.63 6.23
C SER A 6 20.57 7.52 6.50
N ALA A 7 19.30 7.79 6.22
CA ALA A 7 18.26 6.77 6.15
C ALA A 7 18.68 5.79 5.05
N ASN A 8 19.29 4.66 5.44
CA ASN A 8 19.41 3.51 4.57
C ASN A 8 18.00 2.95 4.39
N SER A 9 17.24 3.50 3.45
CA SER A 9 15.99 2.88 3.02
C SER A 9 16.32 1.46 2.56
N ASP A 10 15.55 0.49 3.04
CA ASP A 10 15.71 -0.90 2.60
C ASP A 10 15.56 -0.91 1.06
N PRO A 11 16.52 -1.49 0.31
CA PRO A 11 16.43 -1.56 -1.14
C PRO A 11 15.14 -2.25 -1.64
N ALA A 12 14.56 -3.15 -0.84
CA ALA A 12 13.27 -3.76 -1.12
C ALA A 12 12.12 -2.76 -0.98
N GLU A 13 12.15 -1.90 0.06
CA GLU A 13 11.15 -0.86 0.29
C GLU A 13 11.16 0.17 -0.85
N GLU A 14 12.35 0.67 -1.23
CA GLU A 14 12.47 1.62 -2.34
C GLU A 14 12.02 1.00 -3.67
N SER A 15 12.35 -0.28 -3.91
CA SER A 15 11.87 -1.02 -5.09
C SER A 15 10.35 -1.15 -5.10
N PHE A 16 9.75 -1.39 -3.93
CA PHE A 16 8.30 -1.46 -3.78
C PHE A 16 7.65 -0.09 -4.02
N ARG A 17 8.13 0.98 -3.39
CA ARG A 17 7.65 2.36 -3.61
C ARG A 17 7.74 2.76 -5.07
N ARG A 18 8.85 2.44 -5.74
CA ARG A 18 9.00 2.67 -7.19
C ARG A 18 7.99 1.90 -8.02
N MET A 19 7.74 0.64 -7.69
CA MET A 19 6.72 -0.16 -8.37
C MET A 19 5.33 0.48 -8.21
N ILE A 20 4.97 0.91 -7.00
CA ILE A 20 3.67 1.56 -6.74
C ILE A 20 3.53 2.89 -7.49
N ARG A 21 4.58 3.72 -7.51
CA ARG A 21 4.59 4.98 -8.29
C ARG A 21 4.42 4.77 -9.79
N SER A 22 4.76 3.58 -10.31
CA SER A 22 4.56 3.24 -11.73
C SER A 22 3.16 2.75 -12.07
N LEU A 23 2.29 2.55 -11.05
CA LEU A 23 0.91 2.15 -11.24
C LEU A 23 -0.01 3.37 -11.24
N ASP A 24 -1.01 3.34 -12.13
CA ASP A 24 -2.06 4.34 -12.17
C ASP A 24 -3.26 3.92 -11.32
N CYS A 25 -3.83 4.88 -10.61
CA CYS A 25 -5.07 4.69 -9.88
C CYS A 25 -6.20 4.31 -10.86
N PRO A 26 -6.93 3.19 -10.65
CA PRO A 26 -7.95 2.71 -11.58
C PRO A 26 -9.19 3.62 -11.65
N PHE A 27 -9.24 4.68 -10.83
CA PHE A 27 -10.37 5.60 -10.75
C PHE A 27 -10.11 6.97 -11.37
N CYS A 28 -8.91 7.53 -11.18
CA CYS A 28 -8.57 8.86 -11.70
C CYS A 28 -7.47 8.82 -12.77
N GLY A 29 -6.84 7.65 -13.00
CA GLY A 29 -5.78 7.48 -13.99
C GLY A 29 -4.47 8.19 -13.66
N LEU A 30 -4.32 8.70 -12.43
CA LEU A 30 -3.10 9.35 -11.97
C LEU A 30 -2.25 8.38 -11.14
N GLY A 31 -0.93 8.53 -11.25
CA GLY A 31 0.03 7.70 -10.52
C GLY A 31 -0.11 7.81 -8.99
N TYR A 32 0.16 6.71 -8.29
CA TYR A 32 0.21 6.71 -6.83
C TYR A 32 1.42 7.48 -6.29
N THR A 33 1.25 8.06 -5.09
CA THR A 33 2.31 8.76 -4.35
C THR A 33 2.92 7.84 -3.28
N ASP A 34 4.06 8.26 -2.72
CA ASP A 34 4.69 7.54 -1.60
C ASP A 34 3.77 7.45 -0.37
N HIS A 35 2.89 8.43 -0.17
CA HIS A 35 1.88 8.38 0.88
C HIS A 35 0.82 7.28 0.69
N ALA A 36 0.53 6.88 -0.55
CA ALA A 36 -0.36 5.74 -0.79
C ALA A 36 0.26 4.43 -0.25
N VAL A 37 1.59 4.33 -0.30
CA VAL A 37 2.36 3.22 0.27
C VAL A 37 2.33 3.26 1.79
N ASP A 38 2.60 4.43 2.38
CA ASP A 38 2.57 4.61 3.84
C ASP A 38 1.19 4.26 4.42
N TRP A 39 0.13 4.71 3.75
CA TRP A 39 -1.24 4.34 4.13
C TRP A 39 -1.48 2.83 4.03
N GLY A 40 -0.96 2.19 2.98
CA GLY A 40 -1.10 0.75 2.79
C GLY A 40 -0.40 -0.07 3.86
N TRP A 41 0.78 0.36 4.32
CA TRP A 41 1.48 -0.28 5.44
C TRP A 41 0.67 -0.18 6.73
N ALA A 42 0.22 1.03 7.08
CA ALA A 42 -0.62 1.23 8.27
C ALA A 42 -1.92 0.40 8.22
N TRP A 43 -2.54 0.28 7.04
CA TRP A 43 -3.71 -0.57 6.87
C TRP A 43 -3.39 -2.06 7.02
N SER A 44 -2.25 -2.52 6.49
CA SER A 44 -1.80 -3.92 6.61
C SER A 44 -1.51 -4.29 8.07
N GLU A 45 -0.85 -3.41 8.82
CA GLU A 45 -0.59 -3.59 10.25
C GLU A 45 -1.90 -3.69 11.04
N GLY A 46 -2.82 -2.73 10.87
CA GLY A 46 -4.11 -2.77 11.56
C GLY A 46 -4.95 -3.99 11.21
N ARG A 47 -4.85 -4.50 9.97
CA ARG A 47 -5.50 -5.76 9.58
C ARG A 47 -4.87 -6.96 10.29
N ALA A 48 -3.54 -7.04 10.33
CA ALA A 48 -2.83 -8.14 10.99
C ALA A 48 -3.16 -8.18 12.48
N ASP A 49 -3.20 -7.03 13.14
CA ASP A 49 -3.61 -6.90 14.54
C ASP A 49 -5.05 -7.37 14.76
N ALA A 50 -5.99 -6.91 13.92
CA ALA A 50 -7.39 -7.34 14.01
C ALA A 50 -7.58 -8.85 13.79
N LEU A 51 -6.75 -9.49 12.96
CA LEU A 51 -6.78 -10.95 12.76
C LEU A 51 -6.18 -11.68 13.96
N ARG A 52 -5.08 -11.17 14.53
CA ARG A 52 -4.47 -11.71 15.76
C ARG A 52 -5.45 -11.69 16.93
N GLU A 53 -6.22 -10.61 17.07
CA GLU A 53 -7.28 -10.50 18.09
C GLU A 53 -8.37 -11.58 17.92
N GLN A 54 -8.57 -12.09 16.71
CA GLN A 54 -9.49 -13.19 16.41
C GLN A 54 -8.83 -14.57 16.52
N GLY A 55 -7.60 -14.65 17.02
CA GLY A 55 -6.82 -15.90 17.12
C GLY A 55 -6.32 -16.42 15.78
N ARG A 56 -6.25 -15.57 14.75
CA ARG A 56 -5.73 -15.90 13.42
C ARG A 56 -4.40 -15.21 13.19
N ASP A 57 -3.50 -15.87 12.47
CA ASP A 57 -2.25 -15.30 12.04
C ASP A 57 -2.22 -15.21 10.51
N GLU A 58 -1.87 -14.06 9.97
CA GLU A 58 -1.81 -13.80 8.53
C GLU A 58 -0.39 -13.37 8.17
N ARG A 59 0.34 -14.26 7.51
CA ARG A 59 1.71 -14.00 7.07
C ARG A 59 1.77 -13.20 5.77
N ASP A 60 0.91 -13.55 4.82
CA ASP A 60 0.91 -13.03 3.45
C ASP A 60 -0.51 -12.54 3.09
N GLY A 61 -0.87 -11.37 3.62
CA GLY A 61 -2.17 -10.73 3.41
C GLY A 61 -2.27 -9.94 2.09
N PRO A 62 -3.49 -9.59 1.65
CA PRO A 62 -3.66 -8.63 0.57
C PRO A 62 -3.05 -7.27 0.95
N PHE A 63 -2.63 -6.48 -0.02
CA PHE A 63 -2.16 -5.11 0.22
C PHE A 63 -3.16 -4.11 -0.37
N LYS A 64 -3.49 -3.05 0.38
CA LYS A 64 -4.49 -2.05 -0.02
C LYS A 64 -3.84 -0.68 -0.16
N LEU A 65 -4.12 0.00 -1.26
CA LEU A 65 -3.67 1.36 -1.51
C LEU A 65 -4.84 2.32 -1.39
N LYS A 66 -4.55 3.56 -0.98
CA LYS A 66 -5.49 4.68 -1.04
C LYS A 66 -4.87 5.78 -1.90
N CYS A 67 -5.56 6.18 -2.96
CA CYS A 67 -5.14 7.32 -3.78
C CYS A 67 -5.41 8.61 -3.01
N GLU A 68 -4.40 9.46 -2.83
CA GLU A 68 -4.58 10.74 -2.13
C GLU A 68 -5.37 11.77 -2.93
N LEU A 69 -5.34 11.66 -4.27
CA LEU A 69 -5.98 12.62 -5.15
C LEU A 69 -7.49 12.41 -5.23
N CYS A 70 -7.93 11.15 -5.39
CA CYS A 70 -9.36 10.84 -5.51
C CYS A 70 -9.96 10.17 -4.25
N GLY A 71 -9.15 9.88 -3.24
CA GLY A 71 -9.57 9.29 -1.96
C GLY A 71 -9.99 7.82 -2.00
N LYS A 72 -10.15 7.23 -3.19
CA LYS A 72 -10.60 5.86 -3.41
C LYS A 72 -9.50 4.82 -3.16
N ARG A 73 -9.92 3.60 -2.89
CA ARG A 73 -9.04 2.51 -2.47
C ARG A 73 -8.97 1.42 -3.53
N ALA A 74 -7.79 0.84 -3.68
CA ALA A 74 -7.53 -0.23 -4.63
C ALA A 74 -6.82 -1.40 -3.95
N TRP A 75 -7.10 -2.60 -4.44
CA TRP A 75 -6.34 -3.80 -4.09
C TRP A 75 -5.11 -3.87 -4.96
N LEU A 76 -3.94 -4.05 -4.35
CA LEU A 76 -2.70 -4.28 -5.05
C LEU A 76 -2.48 -5.78 -5.22
N ASN A 77 -2.25 -6.20 -6.46
CA ASN A 77 -1.63 -7.48 -6.77
C ASN A 77 -0.14 -7.22 -7.08
N TYR A 78 0.73 -7.40 -6.09
CA TYR A 78 2.15 -7.10 -6.22
C TYR A 78 2.90 -8.08 -7.14
N PHE A 79 2.37 -9.30 -7.37
CA PHE A 79 2.93 -10.25 -8.34
C PHE A 79 2.63 -9.86 -9.78
N ALA A 80 1.37 -9.47 -10.05
CA ALA A 80 0.95 -9.04 -11.38
C ALA A 80 1.28 -7.56 -11.65
N LYS A 81 1.66 -6.80 -10.61
CA LYS A 81 1.85 -5.34 -10.65
C LYS A 81 0.61 -4.65 -11.20
N THR A 82 -0.55 -5.03 -10.69
CA THR A 82 -1.84 -4.45 -11.09
C THR A 82 -2.62 -4.00 -9.87
N VAL A 83 -3.51 -3.04 -10.10
CA VAL A 83 -4.44 -2.52 -9.11
C VAL A 83 -5.87 -2.69 -9.59
N THR A 84 -6.76 -3.10 -8.70
CA THR A 84 -8.19 -3.26 -8.98
C THR A 84 -9.02 -2.51 -7.94
N SER A 85 -10.25 -2.15 -8.29
CA SER A 85 -11.15 -1.46 -7.36
C SER A 85 -11.32 -2.25 -6.06
N ALA A 86 -11.17 -1.58 -4.92
CA ALA A 86 -11.52 -2.14 -3.61
C ALA A 86 -12.78 -1.52 -3.00
N GLU A 87 -13.44 -0.65 -3.77
CA GLU A 87 -14.77 -0.18 -3.44
C GLU A 87 -15.74 -1.31 -3.71
N SER A 88 -16.56 -1.65 -2.72
CA SER A 88 -17.70 -2.54 -2.95
C SER A 88 -18.69 -1.78 -3.83
N ASP A 89 -19.13 -2.39 -4.94
CA ASP A 89 -20.38 -2.00 -5.59
C ASP A 89 -21.52 -2.30 -4.62
N SER A 90 -21.71 -1.43 -3.64
CA SER A 90 -22.93 -1.39 -2.85
C SER A 90 -23.98 -0.70 -3.72
N ALA A 91 -24.60 -1.48 -4.60
CA ALA A 91 -25.89 -1.16 -5.20
C ALA A 91 -27.01 -1.28 -4.16
#